data_AF-A0A944G424-F1
#
_entry.id   AF-A0A944G424-F1
#
_cell.length_a   1.000
_cell.length_b   1.000
_cell.length_c   1.000
_cell.angle_alpha   90.00
_cell.angle_beta   90.00
_cell.angle_gamma   90.00
#
_symmetry.space_group_name_H-M   'P 1'
#
loop_
_entity.id
_entity.type
_entity.pdbx_description
1 polymer ?
#
loop_
_entity_poly.entity_id
_entity_poly.type
_entity_poly.pdbx_seq_one_letter_code
_entity_poly.pdbx_strand_id
1 'polypeptide(L)' 'MEIKVLGSGCSRCKKALELVNKVVKDNGLDAKVEYIDDIMKIMEYNVMSTPAIVVNNEVKIKGSLPSESEIKKILGL' A
#
# COMPACT_ATOMS: atom_id res chain seq x y z
N MET A 1 -2.95 10.95 7.28
CA MET A 1 -2.30 9.61 7.27
C MET A 1 -1.52 9.45 5.98
N GLU A 2 -0.31 8.89 5.98
CA GLU A 2 0.44 8.68 4.74
C GLU A 2 0.48 7.20 4.37
N ILE A 3 0.04 6.86 3.17
CA ILE A 3 0.03 5.49 2.66
C ILE A 3 0.84 5.46 1.37
N LYS A 4 1.85 4.61 1.30
CA LYS A 4 2.65 4.42 0.09
C LYS A 4 2.49 2.99 -0.39
N VAL A 5 2.09 2.82 -1.64
CA VAL A 5 1.95 1.52 -2.30
C VAL A 5 3.15 1.34 -3.21
N LEU A 6 4.02 0.41 -2.82
CA LEU A 6 5.27 0.07 -3.50
C LEU A 6 5.01 -1.06 -4.49
N GLY A 7 5.25 -0.83 -5.78
CA GLY A 7 4.99 -1.85 -6.78
C GLY A 7 5.54 -1.52 -8.17
N SER A 8 6.11 -2.52 -8.83
CA SER A 8 6.68 -2.42 -10.18
C SER A 8 5.64 -2.33 -11.32
N GLY A 9 4.37 -2.04 -11.01
CA GLY A 9 3.33 -1.80 -12.02
C GLY A 9 2.55 -3.03 -12.48
N CYS A 10 2.81 -4.22 -11.92
CA CYS A 10 2.06 -5.43 -12.26
C CYS A 10 0.59 -5.35 -11.82
N SER A 11 -0.28 -6.19 -12.40
CA SER A 11 -1.74 -6.16 -12.14
C SER A 11 -2.11 -6.28 -10.65
N ARG A 12 -1.29 -6.99 -9.86
CA ARG A 12 -1.49 -7.10 -8.40
C ARG A 12 -1.21 -5.78 -7.68
N CYS A 13 -0.20 -5.01 -8.10
CA CYS A 13 0.14 -3.72 -7.50
C CYS A 13 -0.97 -2.70 -7.76
N LYS A 14 -1.49 -2.65 -8.99
CA LYS A 14 -2.63 -1.80 -9.34
C LYS A 14 -3.87 -2.13 -8.51
N LYS A 15 -4.17 -3.42 -8.35
CA LYS A 15 -5.30 -3.87 -7.53
C LYS A 15 -5.13 -3.50 -6.05
N ALA A 16 -3.92 -3.60 -5.50
CA ALA A 16 -3.63 -3.16 -4.13
C ALA A 16 -3.88 -1.64 -3.97
N LEU A 17 -3.42 -0.83 -4.93
CA LEU A 17 -3.65 0.62 -4.94
C LEU A 17 -5.15 0.96 -5.00
N GLU A 18 -5.91 0.29 -5.86
CA GLU A 18 -7.37 0.49 -5.95
C GLU A 18 -8.08 0.13 -4.65
N LEU A 19 -7.73 -1.00 -4.03
CA LEU A 19 -8.31 -1.42 -2.76
C LEU A 19 -8.00 -0.44 -1.63
N VAL A 20 -6.75 0.06 -1.54
CA VAL A 20 -6.36 1.06 -0.55
C VAL A 20 -7.16 2.35 -0.75
N ASN A 21 -7.23 2.87 -1.98
CA ASN A 21 -8.01 4.07 -2.29
C ASN A 21 -9.50 3.89 -1.96
N LYS A 22 -10.05 2.71 -2.27
CA LYS A 22 -11.43 2.37 -1.95
C LYS A 22 -11.68 2.38 -0.44
N VAL A 23 -10.84 1.70 0.36
CA VAL A 23 -11.00 1.68 1.82
C VAL A 23 -10.85 3.08 2.43
N VAL A 24 -9.88 3.86 1.97
CA VAL A 24 -9.69 5.24 2.43
C VAL A 24 -10.93 6.09 2.15
N LYS A 25 -11.47 6.00 0.92
CA LYS A 25 -12.66 6.74 0.51
C LYS A 25 -13.93 6.28 1.22
N ASP A 26 -14.15 4.97 1.31
CA ASP A 26 -15.34 4.36 1.95
C ASP A 26 -15.42 4.69 3.44
N ASN A 27 -14.27 4.87 4.11
CA ASN A 27 -14.20 5.19 5.53
C ASN A 27 -13.94 6.69 5.79
N GLY A 28 -13.91 7.54 4.76
CA GLY A 28 -13.66 8.97 4.89
C GLY A 28 -12.34 9.32 5.57
N LEU A 29 -11.32 8.46 5.42
CA LEU A 29 -10.01 8.67 6.01
C LEU A 29 -9.28 9.77 5.25
N ASP A 30 -8.71 10.74 5.97
CA ASP A 30 -7.77 11.71 5.40
C ASP A 30 -6.39 11.06 5.25
N ALA A 31 -6.26 10.22 4.23
CA ALA A 31 -5.03 9.51 3.91
C ALA A 31 -4.50 9.87 2.53
N LYS A 32 -3.23 10.28 2.47
CA LYS A 32 -2.52 10.55 1.23
C LYS A 32 -1.96 9.22 0.70
N VAL A 33 -2.53 8.73 -0.39
CA VAL A 33 -2.10 7.50 -1.06
C VAL A 33 -1.12 7.86 -2.19
N GLU A 34 0.12 7.43 -2.08
CA GLU A 34 1.17 7.60 -3.09
C GLU A 34 1.53 6.23 -3.69
N TYR A 35 1.66 6.17 -5.01
CA TYR A 35 2.14 4.97 -5.69
C TYR A 35 3.62 5.15 -6.03
N ILE A 36 4.45 4.23 -5.56
CA ILE A 36 5.89 4.23 -5.79
C ILE A 36 6.23 3.02 -6.65
N ASP A 37 6.55 3.28 -7.91
CA ASP A 37 7.05 2.31 -8.88
C ASP A 37 8.57 2.34 -9.07
N ASP A 38 9.23 3.34 -8.49
CA ASP A 38 10.68 3.47 -8.51
C ASP A 38 11.35 2.37 -7.68
N ILE A 39 12.08 1.49 -8.37
CA ILE A 39 12.81 0.38 -7.76
C ILE A 39 13.80 0.88 -6.69
N MET A 40 14.45 2.04 -6.89
CA MET A 40 15.37 2.61 -5.90
C MET A 40 14.64 2.92 -4.60
N LYS A 41 13.50 3.62 -4.68
CA LYS A 41 12.66 3.89 -3.50
C LYS A 41 12.18 2.61 -2.84
N ILE A 42 11.79 1.59 -3.60
CA ILE A 42 11.34 0.29 -3.05
C ILE A 42 12.46 -0.38 -2.24
N MET A 43 13.70 -0.34 -2.73
CA MET A 43 14.87 -0.86 -2.02
C MET A 43 15.17 -0.08 -0.73
N GLU A 44 14.94 1.24 -0.69
CA GLU A 44 15.09 2.04 0.53
C GLU A 44 14.16 1.57 1.66
N TYR A 45 12.96 1.07 1.33
CA TYR A 45 12.04 0.47 2.30
C TYR A 45 12.40 -0.98 2.67
N ASN A 46 13.54 -1.51 2.20
CA ASN A 46 13.99 -2.89 2.39
C ASN A 46 12.93 -3.94 1.99
N VAL A 47 12.15 -3.62 0.95
CA VAL A 47 11.11 -4.48 0.41
C VAL A 47 11.71 -5.34 -0.71
N MET A 48 11.91 -6.63 -0.42
CA MET A 48 12.35 -7.61 -1.43
C MET A 48 11.22 -8.14 -2.31
N SER A 49 9.97 -8.05 -1.83
CA SER A 49 8.80 -8.59 -2.51
C SER A 49 7.69 -7.56 -2.63
N THR A 50 7.37 -7.18 -3.87
CA THR A 50 6.23 -6.31 -4.21
C THR A 50 5.00 -7.14 -4.59
N PRO A 51 3.77 -6.64 -4.38
CA PRO A 51 3.43 -5.32 -3.83
C PRO A 51 3.71 -5.20 -2.33
N ALA A 52 4.06 -3.99 -1.89
CA ALA A 52 4.16 -3.66 -0.48
C ALA A 52 3.36 -2.39 -0.16
N ILE A 53 2.87 -2.30 1.07
CA ILE A 53 2.09 -1.15 1.56
C ILE A 53 2.75 -0.64 2.82
N VAL A 54 3.05 0.64 2.79
CA VAL A 54 3.66 1.40 3.87
C VAL A 54 2.60 2.35 4.41
N VAL A 55 2.41 2.35 5.72
CA VAL A 55 1.49 3.27 6.41
C VAL A 55 2.31 4.02 7.44
N ASN A 56 2.30 5.36 7.39
CA ASN A 56 3.08 6.23 8.26
C ASN A 56 4.58 5.84 8.33
N ASN A 57 5.20 5.61 7.16
CA ASN A 57 6.58 5.13 6.99
C ASN A 57 6.90 3.73 7.56
N GLU A 58 5.90 2.97 8.03
CA GLU A 58 6.08 1.58 8.42
C GLU A 58 5.55 0.62 7.35
N VAL A 59 6.37 -0.37 6.97
CA VAL A 59 5.93 -1.46 6.08
C VAL A 59 4.94 -2.36 6.83
N LYS A 60 3.67 -2.34 6.44
CA LYS A 60 2.63 -3.20 7.04
C LYS A 60 2.40 -4.47 6.23
N ILE A 61 2.57 -4.42 4.91
CA ILE A 61 2.34 -5.55 3.99
C ILE A 61 3.49 -5.64 2.99
N LYS A 62 3.94 -6.86 2.69
CA LYS A 62 4.99 -7.14 1.69
C LYS A 62 4.72 -8.47 0.97
N GLY A 63 4.92 -8.50 -0.33
CA GLY A 63 4.92 -9.71 -1.16
C GLY A 63 3.57 -10.35 -1.47
N SER A 64 2.46 -9.77 -1.03
CA SER A 64 1.11 -10.32 -1.20
C SER A 64 0.10 -9.24 -1.52
N LEU A 65 -0.92 -9.59 -2.30
CA LEU A 65 -2.09 -8.75 -2.50
C LEU A 65 -2.97 -8.85 -1.24
N PRO A 66 -3.17 -7.76 -0.49
CA PRO A 66 -4.02 -7.80 0.69
C PRO A 66 -5.50 -7.85 0.34
N SER A 67 -6.29 -8.36 1.27
CA SER A 67 -7.75 -8.28 1.24
C SER A 67 -8.24 -6.94 1.84
N GLU A 68 -9.48 -6.54 1.55
CA GLU A 68 -10.07 -5.32 2.15
C GLU A 68 -10.00 -5.31 3.68
N SER A 69 -10.24 -6.46 4.32
CA SER A 69 -10.15 -6.60 5.79
C SER A 69 -8.73 -6.40 6.32
N GLU A 70 -7.71 -6.83 5.59
CA GLU A 70 -6.31 -6.60 5.99
C GLU A 70 -5.95 -5.14 5.86
N ILE A 71 -6.40 -4.48 4.77
CA ILE A 71 -6.20 -3.04 4.58
C ILE A 71 -6.84 -2.27 5.73
N LYS A 72 -8.09 -2.58 6.09
CA LYS A 72 -8.75 -1.97 7.25
C LYS A 72 -7.92 -2.14 8.53
N LYS A 73 -7.47 -3.36 8.80
CA LYS A 73 -6.65 -3.68 9.98
C LYS A 73 -5.35 -2.88 10.05
N ILE A 74 -4.64 -2.70 8.93
CA ILE A 74 -3.38 -1.93 8.91
C ILE A 74 -3.61 -0.42 8.97
N LEU A 75 -4.80 0.06 8.58
CA LEU A 75 -5.22 1.45 8.70
C LEU A 75 -5.84 1.77 10.08
N GLY A 76 -6.01 0.75 10.94
CA GLY A 76 -6.59 0.91 12.28
C GLY A 76 -8.12 0.94 12.31
N LEU A 77 -8.78 0.38 11.29
CA LEU A 77 -10.23 0.18 11.17
C LEU A 77 -10.64 -1.24 11.60
#